data_AF-A0A365Y5F2-F1
#
_entry.id   AF-A0A365Y5F2-F1
#
_cell.length_a   1.000
_cell.length_b   1.000
_cell.length_c   1.000
_cell.angle_alpha   90.00
_cell.angle_beta   90.00
_cell.angle_gamma   90.00
#
_symmetry.space_group_name_H-M   'P 1'
#
loop_
_entity.id
_entity.type
_entity.pdbx_description
1 polymer ?
#
loop_
_entity_poly.entity_id
_entity_poly.type
_entity_poly.pdbx_seq_one_letter_code
_entity_poly.pdbx_strand_id
1 'polypeptide(L)'
;MLNNPYMTEETEIEESERPPEEDPNKLDRDLFWFLIKIMRTIFVGLFWMFINVFLGLYLGFGVPEESTPRRMFFFYTWFGVSLLAYLYMIWRFWRKKMDAPR
;
A
#
# COMPACT_ATOMS: atom_id res chain seq x y z
N MET A 1 40.92 52.86 4.67
CA MET A 1 39.56 52.47 4.28
C MET A 1 38.92 51.89 5.52
N LEU A 2 37.92 52.56 6.11
CA LEU A 2 37.23 52.10 7.32
C LEU A 2 36.47 50.81 7.00
N ASN A 3 36.75 49.74 7.75
CA ASN A 3 36.00 48.49 7.68
C ASN A 3 34.59 48.78 8.22
N ASN A 4 33.57 48.76 7.36
CA ASN A 4 32.18 49.00 7.74
C ASN A 4 31.58 47.69 8.29
N PRO A 5 31.32 47.59 9.61
CA PRO A 5 30.91 46.34 10.25
C PRO A 5 29.46 45.92 9.91
N TYR A 6 28.68 46.75 9.22
CA TYR A 6 27.30 46.42 8.85
C TYR A 6 27.18 45.53 7.60
N MET A 7 28.23 45.38 6.79
CA MET A 7 28.21 44.54 5.57
C MET A 7 28.27 43.02 5.84
N THR A 8 28.76 42.61 7.01
CA THR A 8 28.92 41.18 7.36
C THR A 8 27.66 40.56 7.93
N GLU A 9 26.77 41.35 8.54
CA GLU A 9 25.51 40.80 9.08
C GLU A 9 24.46 40.60 7.98
N GLU A 10 24.38 41.50 6.99
CA GLU A 10 23.40 41.39 5.90
C GLU A 10 23.65 40.18 4.99
N THR A 11 24.91 39.76 4.85
CA THR A 11 25.29 38.59 4.04
C THR A 11 25.11 37.26 4.77
N GLU A 12 25.16 37.24 6.10
CA GLU A 12 24.88 36.03 6.90
C GLU A 12 23.37 35.80 7.10
N ILE A 13 22.56 36.87 7.13
CA ILE A 13 21.11 36.76 7.29
C ILE A 13 20.44 36.18 6.03
N GLU A 14 20.95 36.47 4.82
CA GLU A 14 20.38 35.94 3.57
C GLU A 14 20.67 34.44 3.33
N GLU A 15 21.73 33.87 3.90
CA GLU A 15 22.05 32.45 3.67
C GLU A 15 21.23 31.51 4.58
N SER A 16 20.76 32.00 5.72
CA SER A 16 19.97 31.22 6.69
C SER A 16 18.50 31.01 6.31
N GLU A 17 17.96 31.77 5.35
CA GLU A 17 16.52 31.76 5.01
C GLU A 17 16.18 31.07 3.67
N ARG A 18 17.15 30.50 2.96
CA ARG A 18 16.81 29.73 1.75
C ARG A 18 16.02 28.49 2.17
N PRO A 19 14.74 28.33 1.75
CA PRO A 19 13.98 27.14 2.06
C PRO A 19 14.77 25.93 1.55
N PRO A 20 14.79 24.81 2.30
CA PRO A 20 15.55 23.63 1.90
C PRO A 20 15.16 23.27 0.46
N GLU A 21 16.15 23.26 -0.42
CA GLU A 21 15.97 22.96 -1.85
C GLU A 21 15.23 21.62 -1.96
N GLU A 22 13.97 21.66 -2.40
CA GLU A 22 13.08 20.51 -2.44
C GLU A 22 13.60 19.58 -3.55
N ASP A 23 14.49 18.63 -3.18
CA ASP A 23 15.14 17.71 -4.12
C ASP A 23 14.07 17.06 -5.02
N PRO A 24 14.04 17.37 -6.33
CA PRO A 24 13.00 16.87 -7.23
C PRO A 24 12.99 15.34 -7.30
N ASN A 25 14.10 14.67 -6.94
CA ASN A 25 14.18 13.22 -6.88
C ASN A 25 13.47 12.60 -5.65
N LYS A 26 13.10 13.39 -4.63
CA LYS A 26 12.31 12.91 -3.48
C LYS A 26 10.87 12.62 -3.86
N LEU A 27 10.22 13.51 -4.62
CA LEU A 27 8.83 13.30 -5.07
C LEU A 27 8.68 12.02 -5.90
N ASP A 28 9.64 11.75 -6.79
CA ASP A 28 9.64 10.52 -7.58
C ASP A 28 9.77 9.28 -6.70
N ARG A 29 10.69 9.29 -5.73
CA ARG A 29 10.88 8.16 -4.81
C ARG A 29 9.63 7.85 -4.01
N ASP A 30 8.97 8.86 -3.44
CA ASP A 30 7.76 8.66 -2.65
C ASP A 30 6.60 8.09 -3.48
N LEU A 31 6.47 8.56 -4.73
CA LEU A 31 5.50 8.02 -5.68
C LEU A 31 5.80 6.55 -6.02
N PHE A 32 7.06 6.19 -6.30
CA PHE A 32 7.46 4.80 -6.53
C PHE A 32 7.16 3.90 -5.32
N TRP A 33 7.43 4.36 -4.10
CA TRP A 33 7.11 3.62 -2.88
C TRP A 33 5.60 3.39 -2.72
N PHE A 34 4.78 4.38 -3.08
CA PHE A 34 3.33 4.26 -3.08
C PHE A 34 2.85 3.25 -4.14
N LEU A 35 3.37 3.29 -5.36
CA LEU A 35 3.07 2.31 -6.40
C LEU A 35 3.46 0.88 -5.98
N ILE A 36 4.66 0.69 -5.43
CA ILE A 36 5.12 -0.61 -4.92
C ILE A 36 4.18 -1.11 -3.81
N LYS A 37 3.73 -0.21 -2.92
CA LYS A 37 2.76 -0.55 -1.87
C LYS A 37 1.46 -1.07 -2.49
N ILE A 38 0.92 -0.38 -3.50
CA ILE A 38 -0.31 -0.80 -4.20
C ILE A 38 -0.09 -2.14 -4.90
N MET A 39 0.98 -2.27 -5.69
CA MET A 39 1.29 -3.46 -6.45
C MET A 39 1.41 -4.70 -5.55
N ARG A 40 2.03 -4.55 -4.37
CA ARG A 40 2.09 -5.62 -3.37
C ARG A 40 0.70 -6.04 -2.87
N THR A 41 -0.19 -5.09 -2.59
CA THR A 41 -1.58 -5.41 -2.21
C THR A 41 -2.32 -6.14 -3.31
N ILE A 42 -2.16 -5.72 -4.57
CA ILE A 42 -2.77 -6.39 -5.74
C ILE A 42 -2.22 -7.80 -5.87
N PHE A 43 -0.90 -7.99 -5.73
CA PHE A 43 -0.26 -9.30 -5.83
C PHE A 43 -0.78 -10.27 -4.76
N VAL A 44 -0.92 -9.79 -3.51
CA VAL A 44 -1.52 -10.57 -2.43
C VAL A 44 -2.98 -10.91 -2.74
N GLY A 45 -3.75 -9.96 -3.29
CA GLY A 45 -5.13 -10.20 -3.71
C GLY A 45 -5.27 -11.21 -4.83
N LEU A 46 -4.42 -11.12 -5.85
CA LEU A 46 -4.35 -12.09 -6.93
C LEU A 46 -3.97 -13.47 -6.42
N PHE A 47 -2.94 -13.56 -5.58
CA PHE A 47 -2.52 -14.82 -4.97
C PHE A 47 -3.65 -15.44 -4.13
N TRP A 48 -4.37 -14.61 -3.36
CA TRP A 48 -5.53 -15.04 -2.59
C TRP A 48 -6.67 -15.55 -3.47
N MET A 49 -6.97 -14.85 -4.56
CA MET A 49 -7.96 -15.30 -5.54
C MET A 49 -7.53 -16.61 -6.21
N PHE A 50 -6.23 -16.78 -6.49
CA PHE A 50 -5.70 -18.01 -7.05
C PHE A 50 -5.96 -19.21 -6.13
N ILE A 51 -5.74 -19.06 -4.82
CA ILE A 51 -6.07 -20.08 -3.82
C ILE A 51 -7.57 -20.40 -3.86
N ASN A 52 -8.45 -19.39 -3.92
CA ASN A 52 -9.90 -19.61 -3.97
C ASN A 52 -10.34 -20.38 -5.22
N VAL A 53 -9.79 -20.02 -6.38
CA VAL A 53 -10.04 -20.72 -7.66
C VAL A 53 -9.51 -22.15 -7.58
N PHE A 54 -8.31 -22.34 -7.03
CA PHE A 54 -7.71 -23.66 -6.86
C PHE A 54 -8.58 -24.53 -5.95
N LEU A 55 -9.06 -24.03 -4.80
CA LEU A 55 -10.01 -24.76 -3.97
C LEU A 55 -11.33 -25.05 -4.70
N GLY A 56 -11.88 -24.09 -5.44
CA GLY A 56 -13.16 -24.26 -6.15
C GLY A 56 -13.12 -25.31 -7.26
N LEU A 57 -12.02 -25.35 -8.01
CA LEU A 57 -11.78 -26.35 -9.06
C LEU A 57 -11.33 -27.70 -8.47
N TYR A 58 -10.39 -27.68 -7.52
CA TYR A 58 -9.80 -28.90 -6.94
C TYR A 58 -10.83 -29.78 -6.20
N LEU A 59 -11.76 -29.15 -5.48
CA LEU A 59 -12.82 -29.88 -4.78
C LEU A 59 -13.98 -30.29 -5.70
N GLY A 60 -13.95 -29.91 -6.99
CA GLY A 60 -15.00 -30.20 -7.97
C GLY A 60 -16.30 -29.42 -7.74
N PHE A 61 -16.31 -28.43 -6.85
CA PHE A 61 -17.51 -27.68 -6.44
C PHE A 61 -17.96 -26.63 -7.47
N GLY A 62 -17.13 -26.33 -8.46
CA GLY A 62 -17.49 -25.51 -9.62
C GLY A 62 -18.33 -26.24 -10.68
N VAL A 63 -18.55 -27.56 -10.53
CA VAL A 63 -19.30 -28.38 -11.49
C VAL A 63 -20.64 -28.81 -10.86
N PRO A 64 -21.78 -28.22 -11.30
CA PRO A 64 -23.08 -28.49 -10.70
C PRO A 64 -23.61 -29.91 -10.95
N GLU A 65 -23.10 -30.62 -11.96
CA GLU A 65 -23.59 -31.95 -12.36
C GLU A 65 -23.21 -33.09 -11.40
N GLU A 66 -22.20 -32.91 -10.53
CA GLU A 66 -21.68 -33.98 -9.64
C GLU A 66 -21.81 -33.65 -8.14
N SER A 67 -22.38 -32.50 -7.81
CA SER A 67 -22.16 -31.86 -6.50
C SER A 67 -23.28 -32.14 -5.49
N THR A 68 -22.97 -32.97 -4.49
CA THR A 68 -23.79 -33.16 -3.29
C THR A 68 -24.05 -31.81 -2.57
N PRO A 69 -25.25 -31.48 -2.09
CA PRO A 69 -25.57 -30.15 -1.51
C PRO A 69 -24.61 -29.67 -0.40
N ARG A 70 -24.04 -30.60 0.36
CA ARG A 70 -23.09 -30.34 1.45
C ARG A 70 -21.79 -29.67 0.99
N ARG A 71 -21.33 -30.06 -0.20
CA ARG A 71 -20.09 -29.59 -0.83
C ARG A 71 -20.21 -28.12 -1.25
N MET A 72 -21.36 -27.77 -1.82
CA MET A 72 -21.73 -26.41 -2.22
C MET A 72 -21.74 -25.45 -1.02
N PHE A 73 -22.39 -25.82 0.09
CA PHE A 73 -22.44 -24.98 1.28
C PHE A 73 -21.05 -24.69 1.85
N PHE A 74 -20.19 -25.73 1.95
CA PHE A 74 -18.83 -25.57 2.46
C PHE A 74 -17.99 -24.61 1.60
N PHE A 75 -18.14 -24.68 0.27
CA PHE A 75 -17.47 -23.77 -0.66
C PHE A 75 -17.89 -22.32 -0.46
N TYR A 76 -19.20 -22.04 -0.46
CA TYR A 76 -19.69 -20.67 -0.35
C TYR A 76 -19.42 -20.05 1.02
N THR A 77 -19.48 -20.83 2.10
CA THR A 77 -19.07 -20.34 3.43
C THR A 77 -17.58 -20.04 3.45
N TRP A 78 -16.73 -20.92 2.91
CA TRP A 78 -15.28 -20.68 2.82
C TRP A 78 -14.95 -19.46 1.97
N PHE A 79 -15.58 -19.32 0.80
CA PHE A 79 -15.41 -18.17 -0.09
C PHE A 79 -15.86 -16.86 0.57
N GLY A 80 -16.98 -16.87 1.30
CA GLY A 80 -17.44 -15.70 2.05
C GLY A 80 -16.47 -15.29 3.17
N VAL A 81 -15.97 -16.26 3.95
CA VAL A 81 -14.99 -16.00 5.01
C VAL A 81 -13.66 -15.52 4.42
N SER A 82 -13.19 -16.13 3.33
CA SER A 82 -11.94 -15.75 2.67
C SER A 82 -12.04 -14.33 2.07
N LEU A 83 -13.20 -13.94 1.55
CA LEU A 83 -13.49 -12.59 1.07
C LEU A 83 -13.46 -11.58 2.22
N LEU A 84 -14.16 -11.84 3.32
CA LEU A 84 -14.13 -10.97 4.50
C LEU A 84 -12.72 -10.82 5.07
N ALA A 85 -11.98 -11.92 5.17
CA ALA A 85 -10.60 -11.90 5.63
C ALA A 85 -9.71 -11.04 4.72
N TYR A 86 -9.87 -11.15 3.40
CA TYR A 86 -9.14 -10.34 2.42
C TYR A 86 -9.46 -8.85 2.55
N LEU A 87 -10.74 -8.48 2.63
CA LEU A 87 -11.16 -7.08 2.83
C LEU A 87 -10.61 -6.52 4.14
N TYR A 88 -10.72 -7.29 5.23
CA TYR A 88 -10.15 -6.91 6.53
C TYR A 88 -8.64 -6.70 6.44
N MET A 89 -7.94 -7.58 5.71
CA MET A 89 -6.50 -7.47 5.56
C MET A 89 -6.10 -6.22 4.79
N ILE A 90 -6.74 -5.92 3.65
CA ILE A 90 -6.51 -4.67 2.91
C ILE A 90 -6.77 -3.48 3.82
N TRP A 91 -7.93 -3.44 4.47
CA TRP A 91 -8.30 -2.36 5.38
C TRP A 91 -7.26 -2.17 6.49
N ARG A 92 -6.77 -3.27 7.08
CA ARG A 92 -5.72 -3.26 8.11
C ARG A 92 -4.38 -2.74 7.59
N PHE A 93 -3.99 -3.13 6.37
CA PHE A 93 -2.76 -2.66 5.73
C PHE A 93 -2.81 -1.18 5.38
N TRP A 94 -3.97 -0.69 4.97
CA TRP A 94 -4.19 0.72 4.65
C TRP A 94 -4.31 1.59 5.90
N ARG A 95 -4.87 1.07 7.00
CA ARG A 95 -4.87 1.75 8.31
C ARG A 95 -3.50 1.92 8.95
N LYS A 96 -2.48 1.14 8.57
CA LYS A 96 -1.16 1.13 9.22
C LYS A 96 -0.18 2.21 8.75
N LYS A 97 -0.60 3.24 8.00
CA LYS A 97 0.33 4.31 7.59
C LYS A 97 -0.34 5.67 7.59
N MET A 98 -0.30 6.32 8.75
CA MET A 98 -0.08 7.76 8.93
C MET A 98 0.56 7.95 10.32
N ASP A 99 1.77 7.42 10.54
CA ASP A 99 2.61 8.03 11.58
C ASP A 99 3.05 9.36 10.98
N ALA A 100 2.42 10.44 11.44
CA ALA A 100 2.84 11.79 11.11
C ALA A 100 4.32 11.92 11.46
N PRO A 101 5.16 12.47 10.56
CA PRO A 101 6.56 12.72 10.89
C PRO A 101 6.59 13.60 12.17
N ARG A 102 7.31 13.13 13.19
CA ARG A 102 7.68 13.95 14.36
C ARG A 102 8.97 14.69 14.07
#